data_AF-A0A923IBD6-F1
#
_entry.id   AF-A0A923IBD6-F1
#
_cell.length_a   1.000
_cell.length_b   1.000
_cell.length_c   1.000
_cell.angle_alpha   90.00
_cell.angle_beta   90.00
_cell.angle_gamma   90.00
#
_symmetry.space_group_name_H-M   'P 1'
#
loop_
_entity.id
_entity.type
_entity.pdbx_description
1 polymer ?
#
loop_
_entity_poly.entity_id
_entity_poly.type
_entity_poly.pdbx_seq_one_letter_code
_entity_poly.pdbx_strand_id
1 'polypeptide(L)'
;MAPSRCGTPQPFLSPGCVITAHTWEVETMDRREFVSMGAVATLAAVRSPRGLAKKAVSAVAGDPPAGWFDVRGYGAVGDGSTDDTSAISAAIDAARAAGGGVVWFAAGRYVSSTVTLHGGITMQGAGWQSIIKLKDSTDSHLIVTPTGQTNWYGVIRDLCLDGNRSKNTAGDGLHLFAATNYRIEGVKISRFAGHGIAFSGTNDFQTIAPWVVNCGIYECGGNGIDVAGTTADCKFHALDIGLCDKGVILPSAGFLSDVTIWKCNTGLYGYWAANSHLHLVRVERCRYNGFLFEGCKDVVMVECRAYENNQSGGDGSGFAFRGTAEHPCVRLNVSACVSGLTGSAYEKQKYGFTDSGSANVDYVLCQGCTALGNMSGGYSLGAGSHDVLGVNM
;
A
#
# COMPACT_ATOMS: atom_id res chain seq x y z
N MET A 1 -6.31 6.28 -53.35
CA MET A 1 -6.59 7.52 -52.59
C MET A 1 -6.50 7.18 -51.11
N ALA A 2 -5.66 7.91 -50.37
CA ALA A 2 -5.35 7.66 -48.97
C ALA A 2 -6.51 8.01 -48.02
N PRO A 3 -6.62 7.38 -46.83
CA PRO A 3 -7.65 7.67 -45.84
C PRO A 3 -7.37 8.97 -45.07
N SER A 4 -8.42 9.77 -44.89
CA SER A 4 -8.44 11.06 -44.20
C SER A 4 -8.20 10.93 -42.70
N ARG A 5 -7.32 11.80 -42.16
CA ARG A 5 -6.92 11.86 -40.74
C ARG A 5 -8.05 12.35 -39.84
N CYS A 6 -8.25 11.66 -38.72
CA CYS A 6 -9.11 12.06 -37.61
C CYS A 6 -8.46 13.22 -36.83
N GLY A 7 -9.24 14.25 -36.50
CA GLY A 7 -8.80 15.46 -35.82
C GLY A 7 -8.44 15.23 -34.35
N THR A 8 -7.46 15.99 -33.88
CA THR A 8 -7.02 16.07 -32.47
C THR A 8 -8.12 16.60 -31.54
N PRO A 9 -8.39 15.99 -30.38
CA PRO A 9 -9.33 16.54 -29.40
C PRO A 9 -8.68 17.69 -28.59
N GLN A 10 -9.39 18.82 -28.51
CA GLN A 10 -9.04 20.01 -27.73
C GLN A 10 -9.53 19.87 -26.27
N PRO A 11 -8.84 20.46 -25.28
CA PRO A 11 -9.24 20.39 -23.87
C PRO A 11 -10.40 21.35 -23.55
N PHE A 12 -11.45 20.81 -22.91
CA PHE A 12 -12.49 21.62 -22.26
C PHE A 12 -11.97 22.11 -20.90
N LEU A 13 -11.57 23.38 -20.83
CA LEU A 13 -11.42 24.11 -19.56
C LEU A 13 -12.40 25.29 -19.58
N SER A 14 -13.35 25.30 -18.65
CA SER A 14 -14.18 26.48 -18.38
C SER A 14 -13.39 27.49 -17.53
N PRO A 15 -13.40 28.79 -17.88
CA PRO A 15 -12.71 29.82 -17.10
C PRO A 15 -13.54 30.20 -15.87
N GLY A 16 -13.05 29.83 -14.68
CA GLY A 16 -13.67 30.24 -13.40
C GLY A 16 -13.28 29.42 -12.17
N CYS A 17 -12.64 28.26 -12.33
CA CYS A 17 -12.17 27.46 -11.19
C CYS A 17 -10.76 27.93 -10.75
N VAL A 18 -10.70 28.83 -9.78
CA VAL A 18 -9.45 29.10 -9.05
C VAL A 18 -9.24 27.92 -8.10
N ILE A 19 -8.45 26.93 -8.52
CA ILE A 19 -7.86 25.96 -7.60
C ILE A 19 -6.75 26.70 -6.87
N THR A 20 -6.99 27.14 -5.63
CA THR A 20 -5.91 27.50 -4.73
C THR A 20 -5.07 26.25 -4.51
N ALA A 21 -3.88 26.23 -5.12
CA ALA A 21 -2.85 25.24 -4.80
C ALA A 21 -2.47 25.44 -3.33
N HIS A 22 -3.05 24.62 -2.46
CA HIS A 22 -2.47 24.42 -1.14
C HIS A 22 -1.23 23.55 -1.34
N THR A 23 -0.08 24.20 -1.44
CA THR A 23 1.21 23.56 -1.16
C THR A 23 1.21 23.22 0.32
N TRP A 24 0.76 22.02 0.66
CA TRP A 24 1.01 21.47 1.98
C TRP A 24 2.48 21.06 2.00
N GLU A 25 3.32 21.86 2.66
CA GLU A 25 4.56 21.33 3.20
C GLU A 25 4.14 20.11 4.02
N VAL A 26 4.57 18.93 3.58
CA VAL A 26 4.50 17.72 4.39
C VAL A 26 5.43 17.97 5.56
N GLU A 27 4.92 18.59 6.62
CA GLU A 27 5.50 18.45 7.95
C GLU A 27 5.52 16.95 8.21
N THR A 28 6.67 16.34 7.98
CA THR A 28 6.94 14.96 8.35
C THR A 28 6.69 14.86 9.85
N MET A 29 5.54 14.33 10.23
CA MET A 29 5.23 13.98 11.63
C MET A 29 6.43 13.19 12.18
N ASP A 30 7.10 13.78 13.17
CA ASP A 30 8.30 13.20 13.78
C ASP A 30 7.93 11.84 14.40
N ARG A 31 8.62 10.79 13.95
CA ARG A 31 8.35 9.36 14.22
C ARG A 31 8.56 8.96 15.70
N ARG A 32 8.85 9.91 16.59
CA ARG A 32 9.13 9.70 18.01
C ARG A 32 7.89 9.74 18.92
N GLU A 33 6.79 10.35 18.48
CA GLU A 33 5.57 10.47 19.30
C GLU A 33 4.79 9.13 19.41
N PHE A 34 4.90 8.23 18.42
CA PHE A 34 4.13 6.98 18.39
C PHE A 34 4.58 5.93 19.43
N VAL A 35 5.77 6.06 20.02
CA VAL A 35 6.31 5.10 21.01
C VAL A 35 5.93 5.46 22.46
N SER A 36 5.33 6.62 22.73
CA SER A 36 5.10 7.09 24.11
C SER A 36 3.73 6.78 24.71
N MET A 37 2.77 6.21 23.97
CA MET A 37 1.41 5.94 24.51
C MET A 37 1.26 4.58 25.20
N GLY A 38 2.27 4.16 25.97
CA GLY A 38 2.20 2.91 26.73
C GLY A 38 3.25 2.78 27.82
N ALA A 39 3.15 3.57 28.90
CA ALA A 39 3.45 3.16 30.29
C ALA A 39 3.58 4.36 31.28
N VAL A 40 2.72 4.33 32.30
CA VAL A 40 2.90 4.74 33.71
C VAL A 40 3.05 6.23 34.08
N ALA A 41 2.13 6.65 34.95
CA ALA A 41 2.03 7.92 35.65
C ALA A 41 3.15 8.21 36.64
N THR A 42 3.53 9.48 36.78
CA THR A 42 3.78 10.15 38.08
C THR A 42 3.68 11.67 37.91
N LEU A 43 2.95 12.33 38.82
CA LEU A 43 2.68 13.77 38.84
C LEU A 43 3.94 14.58 39.16
N ALA A 44 4.21 15.63 38.37
CA ALA A 44 4.84 16.85 38.88
C ALA A 44 4.34 18.06 38.07
N ALA A 45 3.77 19.03 38.79
CA ALA A 45 3.05 20.18 38.27
C ALA A 45 3.96 21.20 37.59
N VAL A 46 3.59 21.65 36.38
CA VAL A 46 4.05 22.92 35.81
C VAL A 46 2.83 23.78 35.47
N ARG A 47 2.82 24.97 36.06
CA ARG A 47 1.80 26.02 35.96
C ARG A 47 1.66 26.54 34.53
N SER A 48 0.42 26.61 34.05
CA SER A 48 -0.02 27.39 32.89
C SER A 48 0.24 28.89 33.07
N PRO A 49 0.34 29.63 31.95
CA PRO A 49 -0.61 30.74 31.85
C PRO A 49 -1.37 30.77 30.51
N ARG A 50 -2.68 30.91 30.68
CA ARG A 50 -3.60 31.81 29.94
C ARG A 50 -3.83 31.56 28.45
N GLY A 51 -4.98 30.95 28.19
CA GLY A 51 -6.02 31.62 27.42
C GLY A 51 -5.90 31.58 25.90
N LEU A 52 -6.11 30.40 25.31
CA LEU A 52 -6.84 30.31 24.04
C LEU A 52 -8.09 29.48 24.28
N ALA A 53 -9.25 30.12 24.25
CA ALA A 53 -10.51 29.44 24.10
C ALA A 53 -10.43 28.62 22.81
N LYS A 54 -10.34 27.28 22.95
CA LYS A 54 -10.58 26.36 21.84
C LYS A 54 -12.03 26.57 21.44
N LYS A 55 -12.24 27.37 20.39
CA LYS A 55 -13.52 27.42 19.69
C LYS A 55 -13.73 26.01 19.15
N ALA A 56 -14.60 25.25 19.81
CA ALA A 56 -15.02 23.95 19.32
C ALA A 56 -15.63 24.19 17.94
N VAL A 57 -14.91 23.77 16.90
CA VAL A 57 -15.51 23.59 15.59
C VAL A 57 -16.48 22.44 15.79
N SER A 58 -17.77 22.75 15.86
CA SER A 58 -18.82 21.76 15.73
C SER A 58 -18.61 21.10 14.37
N ALA A 59 -18.14 19.85 14.39
CA ALA A 59 -18.08 19.03 13.21
C ALA A 59 -19.52 18.79 12.77
N VAL A 60 -20.02 19.61 11.85
CA VAL A 60 -21.19 19.27 11.06
C VAL A 60 -20.76 18.06 10.26
N ALA A 61 -21.22 16.88 10.70
CA ALA A 61 -21.26 15.70 9.87
C ALA A 61 -22.01 16.10 8.61
N GLY A 62 -21.30 16.27 7.50
CA GLY A 62 -21.93 16.67 6.25
C GLY A 62 -22.85 15.55 5.80
N ASP A 63 -24.15 15.83 5.69
CA ASP A 63 -25.07 14.95 4.99
C ASP A 63 -24.54 14.72 3.56
N PRO A 64 -24.65 13.49 3.03
CA PRO A 64 -24.13 13.21 1.72
C PRO A 64 -24.91 13.98 0.64
N PRO A 65 -24.27 14.27 -0.52
CA PRO A 65 -24.98 14.76 -1.69
C PRO A 65 -26.21 13.91 -2.03
N ALA A 66 -27.26 14.56 -2.53
CA ALA A 66 -28.48 13.88 -2.94
C ALA A 66 -28.18 12.74 -3.95
N GLY A 67 -28.79 11.57 -3.73
CA GLY A 67 -28.61 10.38 -4.57
C GLY A 67 -27.52 9.42 -4.08
N TRP A 68 -26.85 9.70 -2.96
CA TRP A 68 -25.94 8.76 -2.31
C TRP A 68 -26.69 7.84 -1.33
N PHE A 69 -26.18 6.62 -1.19
CA PHE A 69 -26.72 5.58 -0.34
C PHE A 69 -26.05 5.67 1.04
N ASP A 70 -26.55 6.55 1.92
CA ASP A 70 -26.06 6.67 3.30
C ASP A 70 -26.42 5.42 4.11
N VAL A 71 -25.43 4.72 4.64
CA VAL A 71 -25.65 3.51 5.46
C VAL A 71 -26.56 3.76 6.68
N ARG A 72 -26.60 4.99 7.21
CA ARG A 72 -27.52 5.35 8.31
C ARG A 72 -28.98 5.38 7.88
N GLY A 73 -29.23 5.73 6.61
CA GLY A 73 -30.56 5.63 6.00
C GLY A 73 -31.06 4.19 5.89
N TYR A 74 -30.14 3.22 5.96
CA TYR A 74 -30.42 1.78 5.99
C TYR A 74 -30.36 1.17 7.39
N GLY A 75 -30.23 2.00 8.44
CA GLY A 75 -30.28 1.57 9.84
C GLY A 75 -28.92 1.38 10.52
N ALA A 76 -27.80 1.76 9.88
CA ALA A 76 -26.50 1.72 10.53
C ALA A 76 -26.41 2.79 11.63
N VAL A 77 -25.86 2.43 12.78
CA VAL A 77 -25.72 3.32 13.94
C VAL A 77 -24.34 3.95 13.97
N GLY A 78 -23.27 3.18 13.72
CA GLY A 78 -21.90 3.70 13.71
C GLY A 78 -21.36 4.08 15.10
N ASP A 79 -21.83 3.41 16.16
CA ASP A 79 -21.44 3.67 17.56
C ASP A 79 -20.23 2.84 18.05
N GLY A 80 -19.73 1.90 17.23
CA GLY A 80 -18.62 1.02 17.52
C GLY A 80 -18.97 -0.26 18.28
N SER A 81 -20.25 -0.53 18.49
CA SER A 81 -20.78 -1.70 19.22
C SER A 81 -21.95 -2.40 18.52
N THR A 82 -22.85 -1.63 17.89
CA THR A 82 -23.97 -2.13 17.12
C THR A 82 -23.47 -2.81 15.85
N ASP A 83 -24.00 -3.99 15.56
CA ASP A 83 -23.71 -4.72 14.33
C ASP A 83 -24.43 -4.07 13.16
N ASP A 84 -23.68 -3.31 12.35
CA ASP A 84 -24.15 -2.53 11.21
C ASP A 84 -24.13 -3.34 9.89
N THR A 85 -23.78 -4.63 9.93
CA THR A 85 -23.56 -5.46 8.73
C THR A 85 -24.76 -5.45 7.77
N SER A 86 -25.97 -5.62 8.30
CA SER A 86 -27.19 -5.70 7.49
C SER A 86 -27.51 -4.35 6.83
N ALA A 87 -27.30 -3.24 7.54
CA ALA A 87 -27.51 -1.90 7.01
C ALA A 87 -26.50 -1.55 5.91
N ILE A 88 -25.22 -1.91 6.11
CA ILE A 88 -24.17 -1.72 5.09
C ILE A 88 -24.49 -2.54 3.84
N SER A 89 -24.86 -3.82 4.02
CA SER A 89 -25.23 -4.70 2.90
C SER A 89 -26.46 -4.16 2.16
N ALA A 90 -27.48 -3.67 2.87
CA ALA A 90 -28.67 -3.10 2.26
C ALA A 90 -28.38 -1.82 1.45
N ALA A 91 -27.45 -0.97 1.92
CA ALA A 91 -27.00 0.20 1.16
C ALA A 91 -26.27 -0.20 -0.13
N ILE A 92 -25.41 -1.23 -0.06
CA ILE A 92 -24.71 -1.78 -1.22
C ILE A 92 -25.70 -2.39 -2.23
N ASP A 93 -26.68 -3.16 -1.75
CA ASP A 93 -27.71 -3.78 -2.58
C ASP A 93 -28.59 -2.72 -3.27
N ALA A 94 -28.94 -1.64 -2.56
CA ALA A 94 -29.68 -0.52 -3.13
C ALA A 94 -28.86 0.21 -4.22
N ALA A 95 -27.57 0.45 -3.98
CA ALA A 95 -26.68 1.03 -4.99
C ALA A 95 -26.56 0.11 -6.22
N ARG A 96 -26.41 -1.19 -6.00
CA ARG A 96 -26.38 -2.19 -7.07
C ARG A 96 -27.68 -2.18 -7.89
N ALA A 97 -28.83 -2.17 -7.23
CA ALA A 97 -30.14 -2.16 -7.87
C ALA A 97 -30.38 -0.89 -8.70
N ALA A 98 -29.76 0.24 -8.30
CA ALA A 98 -29.77 1.49 -9.05
C ALA A 98 -28.78 1.52 -10.24
N GLY A 99 -28.01 0.46 -10.46
CA GLY A 99 -27.01 0.37 -11.53
C GLY A 99 -25.62 0.87 -11.13
N GLY A 100 -25.38 1.10 -9.84
CA GLY A 100 -24.14 1.65 -9.27
C GLY A 100 -24.43 2.86 -8.38
N GLY A 101 -23.37 3.47 -7.83
CA GLY A 101 -23.49 4.67 -7.01
C GLY A 101 -22.49 4.74 -5.86
N VAL A 102 -22.72 5.70 -4.97
CA VAL A 102 -21.86 5.93 -3.80
C VAL A 102 -22.57 5.44 -2.54
N VAL A 103 -22.00 4.44 -1.87
CA VAL A 103 -22.36 4.04 -0.51
C VAL A 103 -21.55 4.91 0.45
N TRP A 104 -22.25 5.74 1.21
CA TRP A 104 -21.66 6.76 2.06
C TRP A 104 -21.61 6.35 3.53
N PHE A 105 -20.45 6.60 4.14
CA PHE A 105 -20.21 6.42 5.57
C PHE A 105 -19.89 7.76 6.21
N ALA A 106 -20.85 8.34 6.92
CA ALA A 106 -20.58 9.49 7.77
C ALA A 106 -19.55 9.16 8.88
N ALA A 107 -18.99 10.19 9.53
CA ALA A 107 -18.05 10.01 10.64
C ALA A 107 -18.65 9.11 11.74
N GLY A 108 -17.98 8.02 12.10
CA GLY A 108 -18.49 7.01 13.03
C GLY A 108 -17.70 5.71 12.97
N ARG A 109 -18.00 4.78 13.88
CA ARG A 109 -17.39 3.45 13.90
C ARG A 109 -18.45 2.39 13.66
N TYR A 110 -18.44 1.80 12.48
CA TYR A 110 -19.40 0.80 12.04
C TYR A 110 -18.83 -0.60 12.26
N VAL A 111 -19.49 -1.42 13.08
CA VAL A 111 -19.05 -2.81 13.29
C VAL A 111 -19.70 -3.67 12.22
N SER A 112 -18.91 -4.41 11.46
CA SER A 112 -19.40 -5.24 10.37
C SER A 112 -18.69 -6.58 10.33
N SER A 113 -19.40 -7.66 10.02
CA SER A 113 -18.77 -8.84 9.44
C SER A 113 -18.49 -8.60 7.94
N THR A 114 -18.13 -9.65 7.21
CA THR A 114 -17.86 -9.58 5.77
C THR A 114 -19.02 -8.96 5.00
N VAL A 115 -18.73 -8.00 4.14
CA VAL A 115 -19.66 -7.43 3.15
C VAL A 115 -19.12 -7.61 1.74
N THR A 116 -20.04 -7.79 0.78
CA THR A 116 -19.69 -8.00 -0.63
C THR A 116 -19.82 -6.70 -1.40
N LEU A 117 -18.72 -6.17 -1.92
CA LEU A 117 -18.71 -5.02 -2.80
C LEU A 117 -18.83 -5.47 -4.26
N HIS A 118 -19.86 -5.02 -4.94
CA HIS A 118 -20.06 -5.27 -6.36
C HIS A 118 -19.37 -4.21 -7.22
N GLY A 119 -18.99 -4.58 -8.46
CA GLY A 119 -18.47 -3.63 -9.44
C GLY A 119 -19.46 -2.51 -9.74
N GLY A 120 -18.95 -1.33 -10.08
CA GLY A 120 -19.75 -0.11 -10.32
C GLY A 120 -20.11 0.68 -9.05
N ILE A 121 -19.70 0.23 -7.87
CA ILE A 121 -20.01 0.86 -6.59
C ILE A 121 -18.77 1.57 -6.03
N THR A 122 -19.00 2.75 -5.46
CA THR A 122 -18.03 3.51 -4.68
C THR A 122 -18.39 3.42 -3.20
N MET A 123 -17.52 2.87 -2.35
CA MET A 123 -17.61 3.00 -0.90
C MET A 123 -16.79 4.20 -0.46
N GLN A 124 -17.42 5.17 0.20
CA GLN A 124 -16.77 6.42 0.55
C GLN A 124 -17.09 6.85 1.98
N GLY A 125 -16.06 7.21 2.73
CA GLY A 125 -16.21 7.86 4.03
C GLY A 125 -16.09 9.37 4.00
N ALA A 126 -16.39 9.99 5.13
CA ALA A 126 -16.16 11.41 5.39
C ALA A 126 -14.68 11.72 5.72
N GLY A 127 -13.75 10.79 5.47
CA GLY A 127 -12.37 10.78 5.95
C GLY A 127 -12.11 9.60 6.90
N TRP A 128 -10.89 9.50 7.44
CA TRP A 128 -10.47 8.36 8.29
C TRP A 128 -11.22 8.22 9.63
N GLN A 129 -12.07 9.19 9.97
CA GLN A 129 -13.03 9.11 11.06
C GLN A 129 -14.26 8.23 10.76
N SER A 130 -14.48 7.87 9.50
CA SER A 130 -15.42 6.83 9.08
C SER A 130 -14.70 5.48 9.14
N ILE A 131 -14.92 4.74 10.22
CA ILE A 131 -14.20 3.51 10.52
C ILE A 131 -15.14 2.33 10.32
N ILE A 132 -14.77 1.37 9.47
CA ILE A 132 -15.42 0.06 9.42
C ILE A 132 -14.53 -0.91 10.20
N LYS A 133 -15.03 -1.37 11.36
CA LYS A 133 -14.35 -2.30 12.25
C LYS A 133 -14.87 -3.71 12.04
N LEU A 134 -13.98 -4.65 11.77
CA LEU A 134 -14.31 -6.07 11.68
C LEU A 134 -14.87 -6.55 13.02
N LYS A 135 -16.07 -7.13 12.97
CA LYS A 135 -16.76 -7.70 14.12
C LYS A 135 -15.90 -8.80 14.77
N ASP A 136 -15.99 -8.91 16.09
CA ASP A 136 -15.30 -9.95 16.86
C ASP A 136 -15.68 -11.35 16.35
N SER A 137 -14.71 -12.26 16.28
CA SER A 137 -14.92 -13.65 15.83
C SER A 137 -15.56 -13.79 14.45
N THR A 138 -15.30 -12.83 13.55
CA THR A 138 -15.67 -12.96 12.13
C THR A 138 -14.72 -13.92 11.42
N ASP A 139 -13.43 -13.87 11.77
CA ASP A 139 -12.37 -14.74 11.23
C ASP A 139 -12.38 -14.86 9.69
N SER A 140 -12.73 -13.77 9.00
CA SER A 140 -12.91 -13.67 7.55
C SER A 140 -12.60 -12.24 7.06
N HIS A 141 -12.53 -12.05 5.75
CA HIS A 141 -12.24 -10.76 5.12
C HIS A 141 -13.31 -9.70 5.45
N LEU A 142 -12.96 -8.42 5.53
CA LEU A 142 -13.93 -7.36 5.80
C LEU A 142 -14.74 -6.99 4.56
N ILE A 143 -14.06 -6.71 3.44
CA ILE A 143 -14.70 -6.39 2.16
C ILE A 143 -14.20 -7.37 1.11
N VAL A 144 -15.13 -8.04 0.44
CA VAL A 144 -14.84 -8.98 -0.65
C VAL A 144 -15.51 -8.53 -1.94
N THR A 145 -14.92 -8.85 -3.09
CA THR A 145 -15.69 -8.87 -4.35
C THR A 145 -16.16 -10.30 -4.65
N PRO A 146 -17.27 -10.47 -5.38
CA PRO A 146 -17.73 -11.81 -5.75
C PRO A 146 -16.70 -12.58 -6.57
N THR A 147 -16.58 -13.88 -6.29
CA THR A 147 -15.71 -14.82 -7.01
C THR A 147 -16.40 -15.41 -8.23
N GLY A 148 -15.63 -15.97 -9.18
CA GLY A 148 -16.19 -16.66 -10.36
C GLY A 148 -16.74 -15.73 -11.45
N GLN A 149 -16.43 -14.44 -11.33
CA GLN A 149 -16.77 -13.42 -12.32
C GLN A 149 -15.66 -12.36 -12.37
N THR A 150 -15.66 -11.56 -13.44
CA THR A 150 -14.87 -10.32 -13.46
C THR A 150 -15.58 -9.25 -12.65
N ASN A 151 -14.82 -8.51 -11.85
CA ASN A 151 -15.33 -7.32 -11.16
C ASN A 151 -14.70 -6.10 -11.84
N TRP A 152 -15.47 -5.48 -12.73
CA TRP A 152 -15.03 -4.29 -13.45
C TRP A 152 -15.35 -3.05 -12.64
N TYR A 153 -14.31 -2.32 -12.25
CA TYR A 153 -14.36 -1.03 -11.60
C TYR A 153 -15.07 -1.00 -10.23
N GLY A 154 -14.45 -0.30 -9.29
CA GLY A 154 -14.99 -0.06 -7.97
C GLY A 154 -14.04 0.90 -7.25
N VAL A 155 -14.59 1.70 -6.34
CA VAL A 155 -13.79 2.70 -5.63
C VAL A 155 -14.00 2.53 -4.14
N ILE A 156 -12.91 2.49 -3.37
CA ILE A 156 -12.95 2.53 -1.90
C ILE A 156 -12.10 3.72 -1.49
N ARG A 157 -12.70 4.72 -0.84
CA ARG A 157 -11.97 5.96 -0.54
C ARG A 157 -12.37 6.65 0.74
N ASP A 158 -11.43 7.45 1.24
CA ASP A 158 -11.65 8.41 2.32
C ASP A 158 -12.24 7.78 3.60
N LEU A 159 -11.79 6.57 3.97
CA LEU A 159 -12.27 5.84 5.14
C LEU A 159 -11.15 5.04 5.81
N CYS A 160 -11.46 4.47 6.98
CA CYS A 160 -10.56 3.60 7.73
C CYS A 160 -11.16 2.19 7.83
N LEU A 161 -10.34 1.17 7.54
CA LEU A 161 -10.63 -0.24 7.73
C LEU A 161 -9.81 -0.77 8.90
N ASP A 162 -10.49 -1.35 9.87
CA ASP A 162 -9.91 -1.87 11.11
C ASP A 162 -10.24 -3.35 11.24
N GLY A 163 -9.24 -4.22 11.13
CA GLY A 163 -9.42 -5.67 11.20
C GLY A 163 -9.60 -6.23 12.60
N ASN A 164 -9.45 -5.41 13.65
CA ASN A 164 -9.67 -5.86 15.03
C ASN A 164 -8.90 -7.16 15.36
N ARG A 165 -7.66 -7.26 14.89
CA ARG A 165 -6.82 -8.49 14.92
C ARG A 165 -6.74 -9.18 16.28
N SER A 166 -6.84 -8.47 17.39
CA SER A 166 -6.86 -9.11 18.72
C SER A 166 -8.09 -10.00 18.96
N LYS A 167 -9.11 -9.90 18.11
CA LYS A 167 -10.40 -10.59 18.19
C LYS A 167 -10.73 -11.41 16.94
N ASN A 168 -9.82 -11.44 15.97
CA ASN A 168 -9.97 -12.17 14.71
C ASN A 168 -8.65 -12.84 14.35
N THR A 169 -8.71 -14.10 13.95
CA THR A 169 -7.57 -14.97 13.68
C THR A 169 -7.24 -15.11 12.19
N ALA A 170 -8.15 -14.71 11.32
CA ALA A 170 -8.00 -14.75 9.87
C ALA A 170 -8.71 -13.57 9.18
N GLY A 171 -8.47 -13.42 7.88
CA GLY A 171 -9.16 -12.45 7.03
C GLY A 171 -8.33 -11.23 6.66
N ASP A 172 -8.51 -10.80 5.41
CA ASP A 172 -7.88 -9.60 4.84
C ASP A 172 -8.78 -8.37 5.00
N GLY A 173 -8.20 -7.18 4.90
CA GLY A 173 -8.98 -5.94 4.86
C GLY A 173 -9.83 -5.86 3.60
N LEU A 174 -9.17 -5.97 2.46
CA LEU A 174 -9.79 -6.00 1.15
C LEU A 174 -9.37 -7.27 0.44
N HIS A 175 -10.32 -8.14 0.07
CA HIS A 175 -10.07 -9.28 -0.80
C HIS A 175 -10.80 -9.09 -2.12
N LEU A 176 -10.08 -8.57 -3.11
CA LEU A 176 -10.65 -8.13 -4.37
C LEU A 176 -10.30 -9.13 -5.49
N PHE A 177 -11.21 -10.08 -5.72
CA PHE A 177 -11.13 -11.06 -6.80
C PHE A 177 -11.39 -10.43 -8.17
N ALA A 178 -10.54 -10.73 -9.15
CA ALA A 178 -10.61 -10.29 -10.55
C ALA A 178 -10.93 -8.79 -10.68
N ALA A 179 -10.29 -7.98 -9.84
CA ALA A 179 -10.55 -6.56 -9.69
C ALA A 179 -9.86 -5.76 -10.80
N THR A 180 -10.58 -5.57 -11.90
CA THR A 180 -10.10 -4.80 -13.05
C THR A 180 -10.42 -3.32 -12.82
N ASN A 181 -9.41 -2.45 -12.82
CA ASN A 181 -9.57 -0.99 -12.64
C ASN A 181 -10.21 -0.57 -11.30
N TYR A 182 -9.94 -1.30 -10.22
CA TYR A 182 -10.34 -0.88 -8.88
C TYR A 182 -9.43 0.24 -8.36
N ARG A 183 -10.01 1.21 -7.66
CA ARG A 183 -9.30 2.34 -7.05
C ARG A 183 -9.45 2.29 -5.54
N ILE A 184 -8.33 2.30 -4.83
CA ILE A 184 -8.28 2.45 -3.38
C ILE A 184 -7.53 3.74 -3.10
N GLU A 185 -8.23 4.76 -2.59
CA GLU A 185 -7.74 6.14 -2.57
C GLU A 185 -7.93 6.76 -1.19
N GLY A 186 -6.85 7.22 -0.53
CA GLY A 186 -7.02 7.90 0.76
C GLY A 186 -7.55 6.98 1.86
N VAL A 187 -7.24 5.69 1.83
CA VAL A 187 -7.74 4.71 2.80
C VAL A 187 -6.66 4.34 3.81
N LYS A 188 -7.02 4.30 5.09
CA LYS A 188 -6.20 3.66 6.13
C LYS A 188 -6.68 2.23 6.36
N ILE A 189 -5.79 1.25 6.26
CA ILE A 189 -6.10 -0.17 6.47
C ILE A 189 -5.18 -0.68 7.59
N SER A 190 -5.75 -1.22 8.66
CA SER A 190 -4.91 -1.62 9.79
C SER A 190 -5.44 -2.79 10.59
N ARG A 191 -4.52 -3.51 11.25
CA ARG A 191 -4.81 -4.55 12.24
C ARG A 191 -5.70 -5.67 11.69
N PHE A 192 -5.38 -6.18 10.51
CA PHE A 192 -5.97 -7.41 9.96
C PHE A 192 -5.11 -8.63 10.29
N ALA A 193 -5.73 -9.80 10.48
CA ALA A 193 -4.99 -11.02 10.73
C ALA A 193 -4.30 -11.56 9.46
N GLY A 194 -4.94 -11.39 8.30
CA GLY A 194 -4.37 -11.62 6.97
C GLY A 194 -3.71 -10.38 6.39
N HIS A 195 -3.86 -10.19 5.09
CA HIS A 195 -3.34 -9.09 4.30
C HIS A 195 -4.10 -7.78 4.54
N GLY A 196 -3.44 -6.64 4.31
CA GLY A 196 -4.16 -5.36 4.23
C GLY A 196 -5.07 -5.33 3.00
N ILE A 197 -4.46 -5.52 1.84
CA ILE A 197 -5.12 -5.63 0.54
C ILE A 197 -4.61 -6.88 -0.15
N ALA A 198 -5.54 -7.74 -0.58
CA ALA A 198 -5.26 -8.90 -1.41
C ALA A 198 -6.04 -8.77 -2.72
N PHE A 199 -5.30 -8.81 -3.83
CA PHE A 199 -5.87 -8.99 -5.15
C PHE A 199 -5.64 -10.43 -5.60
N SER A 200 -6.69 -11.11 -6.00
CA SER A 200 -6.60 -12.48 -6.51
C SER A 200 -7.36 -12.64 -7.82
N GLY A 201 -7.06 -13.67 -8.59
CA GLY A 201 -7.77 -13.98 -9.83
C GLY A 201 -7.24 -15.25 -10.47
N THR A 202 -8.02 -15.84 -11.36
CA THR A 202 -7.56 -16.93 -12.23
C THR A 202 -7.32 -16.40 -13.64
N ASN A 203 -6.57 -17.14 -14.43
CA ASN A 203 -6.30 -16.89 -15.84
C ASN A 203 -7.56 -16.82 -16.73
N ASP A 204 -8.69 -17.37 -16.27
CA ASP A 204 -9.97 -17.34 -16.97
C ASP A 204 -10.70 -15.99 -16.83
N PHE A 205 -10.29 -15.17 -15.88
CA PHE A 205 -10.89 -13.86 -15.61
C PHE A 205 -9.91 -12.74 -15.96
N GLN A 206 -10.48 -11.58 -16.28
CA GLN A 206 -9.73 -10.44 -16.82
C GLN A 206 -8.63 -9.94 -15.87
N THR A 207 -7.71 -9.18 -16.47
CA THR A 207 -6.48 -8.72 -15.87
C THR A 207 -6.68 -7.86 -14.62
N ILE A 208 -5.94 -8.20 -13.57
CA ILE A 208 -5.89 -7.44 -12.31
C ILE A 208 -5.11 -6.13 -12.58
N ALA A 209 -5.81 -5.00 -12.49
CA ALA A 209 -5.27 -3.67 -12.80
C ALA A 209 -5.66 -2.60 -11.75
N PRO A 210 -5.32 -2.79 -10.47
CA PRO A 210 -5.71 -1.88 -9.40
C PRO A 210 -4.83 -0.65 -9.32
N TRP A 211 -5.42 0.46 -8.88
CA TRP A 211 -4.72 1.67 -8.48
C TRP A 211 -4.90 1.85 -6.96
N VAL A 212 -3.80 1.83 -6.21
CA VAL A 212 -3.77 2.10 -4.77
C VAL A 212 -2.98 3.38 -4.56
N VAL A 213 -3.64 4.41 -4.06
CA VAL A 213 -3.08 5.77 -4.03
C VAL A 213 -3.33 6.43 -2.67
N ASN A 214 -2.31 7.07 -2.11
CA ASN A 214 -2.44 7.85 -0.88
C ASN A 214 -3.00 7.03 0.30
N CYS A 215 -2.53 5.79 0.45
CA CYS A 215 -3.05 4.86 1.46
C CYS A 215 -1.99 4.51 2.51
N GLY A 216 -2.46 4.30 3.73
CA GLY A 216 -1.66 3.81 4.86
C GLY A 216 -2.07 2.39 5.23
N ILE A 217 -1.12 1.43 5.25
CA ILE A 217 -1.40 0.01 5.53
C ILE A 217 -0.51 -0.50 6.66
N TYR A 218 -1.10 -0.89 7.79
CA TYR A 218 -0.34 -1.10 9.03
C TYR A 218 -0.75 -2.32 9.84
N GLU A 219 0.23 -2.97 10.47
CA GLU A 219 0.00 -3.97 11.53
C GLU A 219 -0.82 -5.20 11.08
N CYS A 220 -0.77 -5.51 9.78
CA CYS A 220 -1.41 -6.69 9.22
C CYS A 220 -0.57 -7.94 9.48
N GLY A 221 -1.21 -9.09 9.72
CA GLY A 221 -0.50 -10.34 9.98
C GLY A 221 0.11 -10.97 8.73
N GLY A 222 -0.51 -10.72 7.58
CA GLY A 222 0.03 -11.04 6.25
C GLY A 222 0.74 -9.84 5.63
N ASN A 223 0.77 -9.82 4.30
CA ASN A 223 1.37 -8.75 3.51
C ASN A 223 0.55 -7.45 3.59
N GLY A 224 1.19 -6.30 3.46
CA GLY A 224 0.48 -5.02 3.32
C GLY A 224 -0.37 -5.04 2.05
N ILE A 225 0.28 -5.26 0.91
CA ILE A 225 -0.38 -5.49 -0.38
C ILE A 225 0.10 -6.83 -0.96
N ASP A 226 -0.85 -7.71 -1.20
CA ASP A 226 -0.67 -8.98 -1.90
C ASP A 226 -1.33 -8.90 -3.28
N VAL A 227 -0.58 -9.26 -4.32
CA VAL A 227 -1.10 -9.30 -5.70
C VAL A 227 -0.77 -10.65 -6.29
N ALA A 228 -1.80 -11.47 -6.49
CA ALA A 228 -1.69 -12.81 -7.03
C ALA A 228 -2.56 -12.98 -8.29
N GLY A 229 -1.97 -13.52 -9.36
CA GLY A 229 -2.64 -13.79 -10.63
C GLY A 229 -2.13 -12.93 -11.79
N THR A 230 -2.90 -12.93 -12.89
CA THR A 230 -2.54 -12.20 -14.11
C THR A 230 -2.78 -10.69 -13.93
N THR A 231 -1.70 -9.92 -13.98
CA THR A 231 -1.67 -8.48 -13.66
C THR A 231 -1.28 -7.63 -14.88
N ALA A 232 -1.82 -6.42 -14.96
CA ALA A 232 -1.38 -5.36 -15.88
C ALA A 232 -1.77 -3.99 -15.34
N ASP A 233 -0.97 -2.97 -15.68
CA ASP A 233 -1.22 -1.56 -15.29
C ASP A 233 -1.53 -1.36 -13.80
N CYS A 234 -0.90 -2.16 -12.92
CA CYS A 234 -1.05 -2.00 -11.48
C CYS A 234 -0.30 -0.74 -11.03
N LYS A 235 -0.96 0.18 -10.33
CA LYS A 235 -0.35 1.47 -9.92
C LYS A 235 -0.44 1.64 -8.42
N PHE A 236 0.72 1.75 -7.78
CA PHE A 236 0.86 1.93 -6.34
C PHE A 236 1.62 3.23 -6.10
N HIS A 237 0.94 4.24 -5.56
CA HIS A 237 1.48 5.59 -5.48
C HIS A 237 1.23 6.24 -4.11
N ALA A 238 2.21 6.98 -3.58
CA ALA A 238 2.08 7.70 -2.32
C ALA A 238 1.59 6.77 -1.19
N LEU A 239 2.32 5.69 -0.94
CA LEU A 239 1.92 4.67 0.03
C LEU A 239 2.85 4.66 1.24
N ASP A 240 2.26 4.45 2.42
CA ASP A 240 3.01 4.20 3.65
C ASP A 240 2.57 2.86 4.26
N ILE A 241 3.48 1.89 4.27
CA ILE A 241 3.20 0.50 4.62
C ILE A 241 4.16 0.05 5.71
N GLY A 242 3.65 -0.48 6.83
CA GLY A 242 4.55 -0.96 7.87
C GLY A 242 3.99 -1.97 8.85
N LEU A 243 4.90 -2.65 9.55
CA LEU A 243 4.58 -3.67 10.55
C LEU A 243 3.74 -4.84 9.97
N CYS A 244 3.99 -5.20 8.72
CA CYS A 244 3.37 -6.35 8.03
C CYS A 244 4.37 -7.50 7.86
N ASP A 245 3.94 -8.66 7.33
CA ASP A 245 4.89 -9.70 6.92
C ASP A 245 5.76 -9.20 5.76
N LYS A 246 5.17 -9.03 4.58
CA LYS A 246 5.81 -8.31 3.47
C LYS A 246 5.12 -6.98 3.28
N GLY A 247 5.84 -5.92 2.95
CA GLY A 247 5.21 -4.64 2.61
C GLY A 247 4.35 -4.76 1.36
N VAL A 248 5.01 -5.07 0.24
CA VAL A 248 4.35 -5.22 -1.06
C VAL A 248 4.90 -6.46 -1.76
N ILE A 249 3.99 -7.32 -2.24
CA ILE A 249 4.29 -8.26 -3.32
C ILE A 249 4.25 -7.49 -4.63
N LEU A 250 5.39 -7.45 -5.33
CA LEU A 250 5.49 -6.73 -6.59
C LEU A 250 4.64 -7.41 -7.67
N PRO A 251 3.60 -6.75 -8.22
CA PRO A 251 2.89 -7.28 -9.36
C PRO A 251 3.77 -7.29 -10.61
N SER A 252 3.44 -8.14 -11.58
CA SER A 252 3.94 -7.96 -12.94
C SER A 252 3.24 -6.78 -13.59
N ALA A 253 3.93 -6.07 -14.49
CA ALA A 253 3.42 -4.83 -15.09
C ALA A 253 2.96 -3.81 -14.03
N GLY A 254 3.73 -3.71 -12.94
CA GLY A 254 3.50 -2.82 -11.82
C GLY A 254 4.28 -1.52 -11.91
N PHE A 255 3.66 -0.40 -11.54
CA PHE A 255 4.30 0.89 -11.35
C PHE A 255 4.17 1.32 -9.89
N LEU A 256 5.27 1.33 -9.16
CA LEU A 256 5.35 1.80 -7.79
C LEU A 256 6.09 3.14 -7.77
N SER A 257 5.50 4.16 -7.17
CA SER A 257 6.12 5.47 -7.05
C SER A 257 5.84 6.15 -5.72
N ASP A 258 6.87 6.72 -5.08
CA ASP A 258 6.72 7.35 -3.76
C ASP A 258 6.06 6.41 -2.73
N VAL A 259 6.69 5.25 -2.55
CA VAL A 259 6.20 4.20 -1.65
C VAL A 259 7.21 4.01 -0.53
N THR A 260 6.78 4.17 0.72
CA THR A 260 7.58 3.88 1.90
C THR A 260 7.10 2.59 2.55
N ILE A 261 8.03 1.65 2.75
CA ILE A 261 7.80 0.38 3.44
C ILE A 261 8.72 0.32 4.64
N TRP A 262 8.20 -0.01 5.82
CA TRP A 262 9.01 0.00 7.03
C TRP A 262 8.65 -1.07 8.07
N LYS A 263 9.67 -1.60 8.76
CA LYS A 263 9.52 -2.58 9.85
C LYS A 263 8.63 -3.79 9.52
N CYS A 264 8.54 -4.15 8.24
CA CYS A 264 7.99 -5.44 7.82
C CYS A 264 9.01 -6.56 8.04
N ASN A 265 8.61 -7.83 7.94
CA ASN A 265 9.61 -8.91 7.90
C ASN A 265 10.50 -8.77 6.65
N THR A 266 9.89 -8.65 5.48
CA THR A 266 10.57 -8.29 4.22
C THR A 266 9.89 -7.04 3.66
N GLY A 267 10.65 -6.14 3.04
CA GLY A 267 10.06 -4.90 2.53
C GLY A 267 9.26 -5.09 1.26
N LEU A 268 9.92 -4.94 0.11
CA LEU A 268 9.35 -5.23 -1.19
C LEU A 268 9.83 -6.60 -1.65
N TYR A 269 8.88 -7.47 -2.02
CA TYR A 269 9.18 -8.81 -2.51
C TYR A 269 8.65 -9.01 -3.92
N GLY A 270 9.57 -9.12 -4.88
CA GLY A 270 9.26 -9.61 -6.22
C GLY A 270 9.45 -11.11 -6.28
N TYR A 271 8.38 -11.82 -6.64
CA TYR A 271 8.40 -13.26 -6.85
C TYR A 271 7.90 -13.56 -8.26
N TRP A 272 8.83 -13.86 -9.16
CA TRP A 272 8.58 -14.07 -10.59
C TRP A 272 7.86 -12.89 -11.29
N ALA A 273 8.02 -11.69 -10.74
CA ALA A 273 7.44 -10.48 -11.29
C ALA A 273 8.18 -10.07 -12.57
N ALA A 274 7.43 -9.58 -13.55
CA ALA A 274 7.98 -9.12 -14.83
C ALA A 274 7.50 -7.71 -15.20
N ASN A 275 8.34 -6.94 -15.90
CA ASN A 275 7.98 -5.64 -16.50
C ASN A 275 7.51 -4.59 -15.48
N SER A 276 8.20 -4.49 -14.35
CA SER A 276 7.77 -3.61 -13.26
C SER A 276 8.75 -2.47 -13.02
N HIS A 277 8.21 -1.32 -12.64
CA HIS A 277 8.92 -0.06 -12.51
C HIS A 277 8.77 0.48 -11.09
N LEU A 278 9.90 0.75 -10.44
CA LEU A 278 9.99 1.27 -9.09
C LEU A 278 10.69 2.62 -9.15
N HIS A 279 10.03 3.67 -8.65
CA HIS A 279 10.60 5.01 -8.60
C HIS A 279 10.42 5.61 -7.20
N LEU A 280 11.48 6.13 -6.58
CA LEU A 280 11.39 6.71 -5.24
C LEU A 280 10.78 5.76 -4.20
N VAL A 281 11.02 4.45 -4.34
CA VAL A 281 10.57 3.46 -3.36
C VAL A 281 11.60 3.37 -2.24
N ARG A 282 11.14 3.46 -1.01
CA ARG A 282 11.95 3.47 0.20
C ARG A 282 11.58 2.27 1.07
N VAL A 283 12.59 1.51 1.49
CA VAL A 283 12.41 0.37 2.39
C VAL A 283 13.35 0.47 3.58
N GLU A 284 12.80 0.50 4.78
CA GLU A 284 13.60 0.68 5.99
C GLU A 284 13.27 -0.26 7.14
N ARG A 285 14.29 -0.61 7.93
CA ARG A 285 14.12 -1.30 9.21
C ARG A 285 13.37 -2.64 9.12
N CYS A 286 13.39 -3.29 7.96
CA CYS A 286 12.80 -4.60 7.82
C CYS A 286 13.63 -5.67 8.55
N ARG A 287 12.95 -6.74 8.99
CA ARG A 287 13.60 -7.84 9.73
C ARG A 287 14.68 -8.53 8.90
N TYR A 288 14.41 -8.74 7.62
CA TYR A 288 15.27 -9.40 6.65
C TYR A 288 15.67 -8.43 5.53
N ASN A 289 15.37 -8.74 4.27
CA ASN A 289 15.76 -7.92 3.13
C ASN A 289 14.86 -6.69 2.99
N GLY A 290 15.45 -5.61 2.45
CA GLY A 290 14.71 -4.45 2.00
C GLY A 290 13.93 -4.77 0.73
N PHE A 291 14.64 -4.81 -0.39
CA PHE A 291 14.14 -5.28 -1.68
C PHE A 291 14.66 -6.70 -1.91
N LEU A 292 13.75 -7.64 -2.16
CA LEU A 292 14.07 -9.01 -2.51
C LEU A 292 13.41 -9.36 -3.84
N PHE A 293 14.20 -9.71 -4.83
CA PHE A 293 13.74 -10.14 -6.15
C PHE A 293 14.14 -11.58 -6.39
N GLU A 294 13.16 -12.46 -6.48
CA GLU A 294 13.32 -13.88 -6.77
C GLU A 294 12.76 -14.19 -8.15
N GLY A 295 13.64 -14.53 -9.10
CA GLY A 295 13.30 -14.86 -10.49
C GLY A 295 12.57 -13.76 -11.27
N CYS A 296 12.84 -12.49 -10.95
CA CYS A 296 12.17 -11.35 -11.58
C CYS A 296 12.82 -10.94 -12.91
N LYS A 297 12.02 -10.41 -13.83
CA LYS A 297 12.47 -10.03 -15.18
C LYS A 297 12.09 -8.60 -15.52
N ASP A 298 12.92 -7.88 -16.25
CA ASP A 298 12.58 -6.54 -16.77
C ASP A 298 12.10 -5.59 -15.66
N VAL A 299 12.82 -5.57 -14.53
CA VAL A 299 12.50 -4.66 -13.42
C VAL A 299 13.41 -3.45 -13.50
N VAL A 300 12.80 -2.27 -13.49
CA VAL A 300 13.51 -0.99 -13.47
C VAL A 300 13.34 -0.37 -12.09
N MET A 301 14.45 0.03 -11.48
CA MET A 301 14.51 0.71 -10.20
C MET A 301 15.25 2.03 -10.37
N VAL A 302 14.60 3.12 -9.96
CA VAL A 302 15.14 4.48 -10.09
C VAL A 302 15.01 5.16 -8.74
N GLU A 303 16.11 5.68 -8.21
CA GLU A 303 16.16 6.46 -6.96
C GLU A 303 15.53 5.73 -5.75
N CYS A 304 15.60 4.39 -5.75
CA CYS A 304 15.11 3.57 -4.65
C CYS A 304 16.11 3.54 -3.49
N ARG A 305 15.62 3.45 -2.26
CA ARG A 305 16.45 3.54 -1.05
C ARG A 305 16.17 2.39 -0.10
N ALA A 306 17.21 1.72 0.38
CA ALA A 306 17.12 0.67 1.38
C ALA A 306 18.03 0.99 2.58
N TYR A 307 17.54 1.14 3.80
CA TYR A 307 18.42 1.42 4.95
C TYR A 307 17.97 0.74 6.25
N GLU A 308 18.95 0.41 7.09
CA GLU A 308 18.76 -0.31 8.35
C GLU A 308 17.94 -1.60 8.21
N ASN A 309 17.95 -2.29 7.06
CA ASN A 309 17.30 -3.60 6.97
C ASN A 309 18.13 -4.68 7.70
N ASN A 310 17.66 -5.92 7.73
CA ASN A 310 18.27 -7.04 8.48
C ASN A 310 18.23 -6.87 10.01
N GLN A 311 17.11 -6.40 10.55
CA GLN A 311 16.96 -6.20 12.01
C GLN A 311 17.12 -7.47 12.85
N SER A 312 16.99 -8.68 12.26
CA SER A 312 17.23 -9.95 12.96
C SER A 312 18.70 -10.36 13.07
N GLY A 313 19.64 -9.64 12.43
CA GLY A 313 21.07 -9.98 12.45
C GLY A 313 21.45 -11.24 11.65
N GLY A 314 20.65 -11.57 10.63
CA GLY A 314 20.94 -12.67 9.70
C GLY A 314 21.64 -12.18 8.44
N ASP A 315 21.26 -12.75 7.29
CA ASP A 315 21.83 -12.44 5.97
C ASP A 315 21.00 -11.44 5.15
N GLY A 316 20.16 -10.63 5.82
CA GLY A 316 19.34 -9.62 5.14
C GLY A 316 20.19 -8.54 4.46
N SER A 317 19.75 -8.13 3.27
CA SER A 317 20.42 -7.14 2.43
C SER A 317 19.49 -5.98 2.07
N GLY A 318 20.05 -4.87 1.60
CA GLY A 318 19.25 -3.75 1.10
C GLY A 318 18.53 -4.11 -0.18
N PHE A 319 19.32 -4.54 -1.17
CA PHE A 319 18.84 -5.04 -2.45
C PHE A 319 19.38 -6.46 -2.67
N ALA A 320 18.49 -7.43 -2.76
CA ALA A 320 18.83 -8.83 -2.99
C ALA A 320 18.18 -9.34 -4.28
N PHE A 321 18.99 -9.92 -5.16
CA PHE A 321 18.58 -10.51 -6.42
C PHE A 321 18.89 -12.01 -6.39
N ARG A 322 17.92 -12.86 -6.71
CA ARG A 322 18.07 -14.32 -6.58
C ARG A 322 17.38 -15.03 -7.72
N GLY A 323 18.14 -15.68 -8.59
CA GLY A 323 17.60 -16.51 -9.68
C GLY A 323 17.74 -18.00 -9.39
N THR A 324 16.86 -18.81 -9.97
CA THR A 324 17.04 -20.26 -10.15
C THR A 324 17.15 -20.61 -11.63
N ALA A 325 17.52 -21.84 -11.98
CA ALA A 325 17.63 -22.26 -13.38
C ALA A 325 16.27 -22.17 -14.12
N GLU A 326 15.17 -22.45 -13.41
CA GLU A 326 13.82 -22.37 -13.96
C GLU A 326 13.30 -20.91 -14.00
N HIS A 327 13.68 -20.12 -13.00
CA HIS A 327 13.25 -18.74 -12.83
C HIS A 327 14.46 -17.82 -12.61
N PRO A 328 15.22 -17.50 -13.67
CA PRO A 328 16.36 -16.61 -13.58
C PRO A 328 15.91 -15.17 -13.36
N CYS A 329 16.76 -14.39 -12.67
CA CYS A 329 16.63 -12.93 -12.67
C CYS A 329 17.27 -12.37 -13.94
N VAL A 330 16.53 -11.57 -14.71
CA VAL A 330 16.97 -11.12 -16.04
C VAL A 330 16.62 -9.65 -16.24
N ARG A 331 17.58 -8.86 -16.74
CA ARG A 331 17.37 -7.45 -17.08
C ARG A 331 16.81 -6.62 -15.92
N LEU A 332 17.55 -6.59 -14.81
CA LEU A 332 17.27 -5.70 -13.70
C LEU A 332 18.09 -4.40 -13.90
N ASN A 333 17.42 -3.28 -14.11
CA ASN A 333 18.07 -1.97 -14.28
C ASN A 333 17.91 -1.18 -12.98
N VAL A 334 19.00 -0.90 -12.31
CA VAL A 334 19.05 -0.23 -11.01
C VAL A 334 19.84 1.06 -11.16
N SER A 335 19.17 2.19 -10.99
CA SER A 335 19.76 3.51 -11.27
C SER A 335 19.55 4.46 -10.11
N ALA A 336 20.62 5.16 -9.71
CA ALA A 336 20.62 6.11 -8.59
C ALA A 336 20.07 5.55 -7.26
N CYS A 337 20.11 4.22 -7.08
CA CYS A 337 19.62 3.57 -5.87
C CYS A 337 20.66 3.63 -4.75
N VAL A 338 20.20 3.80 -3.52
CA VAL A 338 21.08 3.93 -2.36
C VAL A 338 20.76 2.85 -1.33
N SER A 339 21.78 2.15 -0.88
CA SER A 339 21.71 1.21 0.23
C SER A 339 22.51 1.74 1.42
N GLY A 340 21.86 1.85 2.58
CA GLY A 340 22.43 2.34 3.83
C GLY A 340 22.44 3.85 4.00
N LEU A 341 23.03 4.31 5.12
CA LEU A 341 23.09 5.72 5.53
C LEU A 341 24.54 6.17 5.79
N THR A 342 24.91 7.34 5.29
CA THR A 342 26.24 7.94 5.52
C THR A 342 26.49 8.16 7.01
N GLY A 343 27.66 7.73 7.50
CA GLY A 343 28.09 7.97 8.88
C GLY A 343 27.29 7.22 9.95
N SER A 344 26.36 6.33 9.57
CA SER A 344 25.60 5.53 10.53
C SER A 344 26.41 4.33 11.02
N ALA A 345 26.66 4.29 12.34
CA ALA A 345 27.19 3.11 13.03
C ALA A 345 26.13 1.99 13.20
N TYR A 346 24.87 2.25 12.84
CA TYR A 346 23.72 1.38 13.09
C TYR A 346 23.22 0.63 11.85
N GLU A 347 23.99 0.63 10.76
CA GLU A 347 23.61 -0.12 9.57
C GLU A 347 23.73 -1.64 9.84
N LYS A 348 22.61 -2.35 9.73
CA LYS A 348 22.52 -3.80 10.08
C LYS A 348 22.53 -4.72 8.87
N GLN A 349 22.40 -4.17 7.67
CA GLN A 349 22.39 -4.94 6.45
C GLN A 349 23.71 -5.66 6.26
N LYS A 350 23.65 -6.95 5.90
CA LYS A 350 24.85 -7.71 5.57
C LYS A 350 25.48 -7.17 4.30
N TYR A 351 24.66 -7.00 3.26
CA TYR A 351 25.06 -6.43 1.99
C TYR A 351 24.20 -5.23 1.59
N GLY A 352 24.83 -4.24 0.97
CA GLY A 352 24.11 -3.16 0.31
C GLY A 352 23.32 -3.68 -0.89
N PHE A 353 24.03 -4.31 -1.82
CA PHE A 353 23.50 -5.01 -3.00
C PHE A 353 24.09 -6.43 -3.09
N THR A 354 23.27 -7.44 -3.39
CA THR A 354 23.74 -8.83 -3.56
C THR A 354 22.93 -9.59 -4.60
N ASP A 355 23.58 -10.51 -5.31
CA ASP A 355 22.93 -11.49 -6.20
C ASP A 355 23.04 -12.94 -5.70
N SER A 356 23.57 -13.12 -4.49
CA SER A 356 23.87 -14.41 -3.87
C SER A 356 24.76 -15.37 -4.68
N GLY A 357 25.51 -14.87 -5.68
CA GLY A 357 26.38 -15.70 -6.52
C GLY A 357 25.62 -16.72 -7.38
N SER A 358 24.32 -16.49 -7.62
CA SER A 358 23.52 -17.39 -8.46
C SER A 358 23.93 -17.22 -9.92
N ALA A 359 24.36 -18.31 -10.56
CA ALA A 359 24.62 -18.37 -12.00
C ALA A 359 23.38 -18.05 -12.87
N ASN A 360 22.21 -17.88 -12.24
CA ASN A 360 20.93 -17.60 -12.89
C ASN A 360 20.50 -16.13 -12.73
N VAL A 361 21.47 -15.25 -12.49
CA VAL A 361 21.29 -13.79 -12.54
C VAL A 361 22.06 -13.29 -13.75
N ASP A 362 21.34 -13.09 -14.85
CA ASP A 362 21.94 -12.86 -16.17
C ASP A 362 22.41 -11.41 -16.36
N TYR A 363 21.60 -10.44 -15.92
CA TYR A 363 21.89 -9.02 -16.10
C TYR A 363 21.30 -8.16 -14.98
N VAL A 364 22.20 -7.55 -14.19
CA VAL A 364 21.88 -6.46 -13.25
C VAL A 364 22.77 -5.28 -13.60
N LEU A 365 22.18 -4.23 -14.16
CA LEU A 365 22.87 -2.97 -14.46
C LEU A 365 22.71 -2.03 -13.28
N CYS A 366 23.81 -1.65 -12.62
CA CYS A 366 23.79 -0.65 -11.54
C CYS A 366 24.49 0.63 -12.00
N GLN A 367 23.72 1.70 -12.20
CA GLN A 367 24.23 3.00 -12.64
C GLN A 367 24.06 4.05 -11.55
N GLY A 368 25.16 4.61 -11.04
CA GLY A 368 25.11 5.62 -9.98
C GLY A 368 24.55 5.09 -8.65
N CYS A 369 24.58 3.77 -8.44
CA CYS A 369 24.16 3.15 -7.19
C CYS A 369 25.20 3.40 -6.09
N THR A 370 24.77 3.58 -4.85
CA THR A 370 25.69 3.80 -3.72
C THR A 370 25.38 2.87 -2.55
N ALA A 371 26.40 2.26 -1.94
CA ALA A 371 26.29 1.53 -0.69
C ALA A 371 27.04 2.30 0.42
N LEU A 372 26.35 2.61 1.52
CA LEU A 372 26.80 3.51 2.58
C LEU A 372 26.71 2.84 3.96
N GLY A 373 27.61 3.19 4.87
CA GLY A 373 27.58 2.72 6.26
C GLY A 373 28.41 1.45 6.51
N ASN A 374 28.39 0.98 7.75
CA ASN A 374 29.27 -0.09 8.24
C ASN A 374 28.73 -1.50 7.95
N MET A 375 28.51 -1.83 6.67
CA MET A 375 28.03 -3.14 6.21
C MET A 375 29.18 -4.13 6.03
N SER A 376 28.91 -5.44 6.20
CA SER A 376 29.94 -6.48 6.01
C SER A 376 30.42 -6.59 4.55
N GLY A 377 29.61 -6.15 3.59
CA GLY A 377 30.03 -5.87 2.23
C GLY A 377 29.14 -4.83 1.57
N GLY A 378 29.71 -3.83 0.89
CA GLY A 378 28.91 -2.86 0.12
C GLY A 378 28.18 -3.55 -1.05
N TYR A 379 28.89 -4.44 -1.74
CA TYR A 379 28.41 -5.21 -2.88
C TYR A 379 28.88 -6.67 -2.77
N SER A 380 28.01 -7.60 -3.10
CA SER A 380 28.32 -9.02 -3.30
C SER A 380 27.57 -9.53 -4.52
N LEU A 381 27.96 -9.00 -5.68
CA LEU A 381 27.48 -9.42 -7.01
C LEU A 381 28.50 -10.41 -7.59
N GLY A 382 28.03 -11.50 -8.18
CA GLY A 382 28.81 -12.60 -8.75
C GLY A 382 29.53 -12.24 -10.04
N ALA A 383 30.02 -13.25 -10.77
CA ALA A 383 30.73 -13.07 -12.04
C ALA A 383 29.79 -13.22 -13.26
N GLY A 384 28.71 -12.44 -13.30
CA GLY A 384 27.97 -12.15 -14.53
C GLY A 384 28.48 -10.86 -15.19
N SER A 385 28.00 -10.49 -16.37
CA SER A 385 28.30 -9.19 -16.99
C SER A 385 27.66 -8.05 -16.18
N HIS A 386 28.31 -7.65 -15.09
CA HIS A 386 27.91 -6.55 -14.23
C HIS A 386 28.73 -5.30 -14.59
N ASP A 387 28.15 -4.40 -15.38
CA ASP A 387 28.67 -3.03 -15.47
C ASP A 387 28.24 -2.27 -14.21
N VAL A 388 28.94 -2.50 -13.09
CA VAL A 388 28.81 -1.67 -11.88
C VAL A 388 29.65 -0.41 -12.12
N LEU A 389 29.06 0.58 -12.79
CA LEU A 389 29.73 1.85 -13.05
C LEU A 389 29.63 2.75 -11.81
N GLY A 390 30.67 2.65 -10.97
CA GLY A 390 31.06 3.67 -9.99
C GLY A 390 30.72 3.35 -8.54
N VAL A 391 31.76 3.08 -7.75
CA VAL A 391 31.74 3.16 -6.29
C VAL A 391 32.45 4.46 -5.92
N ASN A 392 31.77 5.39 -5.25
CA ASN A 392 32.48 6.34 -4.40
C ASN A 392 32.63 5.65 -3.05
N MET A 393 33.86 5.21 -2.76
CA MET A 393 34.26 4.74 -1.43
C MET A 393 34.43 5.91 -0.47
#